data_AF-A0A162CK49-F1
#
_entry.id   AF-A0A162CK49-F1
#
_cell.length_a   1.000
_cell.length_b   1.000
_cell.length_c   1.000
_cell.angle_alpha   90.00
_cell.angle_beta   90.00
_cell.angle_gamma   90.00
#
_symmetry.space_group_name_H-M   'P 1'
#
loop_
_entity.id
_entity.type
_entity.pdbx_description
1 polymer ?
#
loop_
_entity_poly.entity_id
_entity_poly.type
_entity_poly.pdbx_seq_one_letter_code
_entity_poly.pdbx_strand_id
1 'polypeptide(L)'
;MVSGCSISLKPLQMDSAFPKVSYVGRGAAAGPMLMGAMGPMGIAVGMAIDEGIGKDIKSALSGSLVQNQAVVVESVAANYPDAHRFALRKIEFKADTSNDDLAYAITFLSLYPSNTTKCFKSESAPLDELKASDIGWKIITNSMTKEVACQD
;
A
#
# COMPACT_ATOMS: atom_id res chain seq x y z
N MET A 1 -27.41 37.32 15.41
CA MET A 1 -27.56 36.55 14.15
C MET A 1 -26.20 35.96 13.83
N VAL A 2 -25.95 34.71 14.23
CA VAL A 2 -24.67 34.05 13.92
C VAL A 2 -24.84 33.41 12.55
N SER A 3 -24.16 33.97 11.56
CA SER A 3 -24.18 33.52 10.18
C SER A 3 -23.61 32.10 10.10
N GLY A 4 -24.50 31.13 9.86
CA GLY A 4 -24.12 29.75 9.61
C GLY A 4 -23.45 29.65 8.25
N CYS A 5 -22.13 29.51 8.24
CA CYS A 5 -21.42 29.11 7.04
C CYS A 5 -21.74 27.63 6.79
N SER A 6 -22.79 27.35 6.02
CA SER A 6 -23.02 26.02 5.45
C SER A 6 -21.98 25.79 4.36
N ILE A 7 -20.75 25.49 4.77
CA ILE A 7 -19.73 25.00 3.84
C ILE A 7 -20.22 23.63 3.42
N SER A 8 -20.76 23.54 2.20
CA SER A 8 -21.00 22.27 1.53
C SER A 8 -19.62 21.68 1.20
N LEU A 9 -18.95 21.12 2.20
CA LEU A 9 -17.76 20.32 2.02
C LEU A 9 -18.20 19.10 1.21
N LYS A 10 -17.85 19.08 -0.08
CA LYS A 10 -17.96 17.85 -0.85
C LYS A 10 -17.09 16.81 -0.12
N PRO A 11 -17.66 15.68 0.32
CA PRO A 11 -16.87 14.68 1.01
C PRO A 11 -15.78 14.20 0.06
N LEU A 12 -14.54 14.12 0.55
CA LEU A 12 -13.42 13.56 -0.19
C LEU A 12 -13.80 12.14 -0.66
N GLN A 13 -13.67 11.88 -1.97
CA GLN A 13 -14.03 10.58 -2.53
C GLN A 13 -12.78 9.75 -2.84
N MET A 14 -12.76 8.51 -2.34
CA MET A 14 -11.80 7.51 -2.79
C MET A 14 -12.27 6.89 -4.11
N ASP A 15 -11.37 6.79 -5.08
CA ASP A 15 -11.60 6.07 -6.33
C ASP A 15 -11.96 4.59 -6.05
N SER A 16 -12.91 4.04 -6.80
CA SER A 16 -13.37 2.66 -6.65
C SER A 16 -12.39 1.63 -7.19
N ALA A 17 -11.42 2.05 -8.01
CA ALA A 17 -10.38 1.17 -8.51
C ALA A 17 -9.46 0.70 -7.38
N PHE A 18 -9.37 -0.61 -7.18
CA PHE A 18 -8.47 -1.21 -6.20
C PHE A 18 -7.00 -1.00 -6.62
N PRO A 19 -6.10 -0.60 -5.69
CA PRO A 19 -4.69 -0.38 -6.01
C PRO A 19 -4.01 -1.64 -6.55
N LYS A 20 -2.99 -1.45 -7.39
CA LYS A 20 -2.06 -2.53 -7.71
C LYS A 20 -1.26 -2.87 -6.46
N VAL A 21 -1.25 -4.16 -6.08
CA VAL A 21 -0.49 -4.65 -4.94
C VAL A 21 0.62 -5.55 -5.44
N SER A 22 1.84 -5.32 -4.97
CA SER A 22 3.01 -6.15 -5.28
C SER A 22 3.83 -6.38 -4.02
N TYR A 23 4.61 -7.46 -4.00
CA TYR A 23 5.59 -7.74 -2.96
C TYR A 23 6.95 -7.99 -3.60
N VAL A 24 8.02 -7.53 -2.97
CA VAL A 24 9.41 -7.81 -3.36
C VAL A 24 10.22 -8.16 -2.11
N GLY A 25 10.83 -9.35 -2.10
CA GLY A 25 11.57 -9.79 -0.93
C GLY A 25 12.18 -11.17 -1.10
N ARG A 26 11.58 -12.16 -0.47
CA ARG A 26 12.13 -13.54 -0.38
C ARG A 26 12.41 -14.15 -1.73
N GLY A 27 11.51 -13.96 -2.69
CA GLY A 27 11.66 -14.43 -4.06
C GLY A 27 12.82 -13.78 -4.81
N ALA A 28 12.91 -12.45 -4.73
CA ALA A 28 14.03 -11.68 -5.27
C ALA A 28 15.39 -12.08 -4.67
N ALA A 29 15.42 -12.49 -3.39
CA ALA A 29 16.62 -13.00 -2.73
C ALA A 29 16.94 -14.46 -3.08
N ALA A 30 15.93 -15.33 -3.09
CA ALA A 30 16.10 -16.76 -3.31
C ALA A 30 16.35 -17.12 -4.78
N GLY A 31 15.75 -16.39 -5.73
CA GLY A 31 15.83 -16.70 -7.16
C GLY A 31 17.26 -16.80 -7.69
N PRO A 32 18.14 -15.82 -7.43
CA PRO A 32 19.55 -15.90 -7.81
C PRO A 32 20.31 -17.05 -7.13
N MET A 33 19.97 -17.39 -5.88
CA MET A 33 20.59 -18.53 -5.18
C MET A 33 20.18 -19.87 -5.82
N LEU A 34 18.89 -19.99 -6.15
CA LEU A 34 18.35 -21.16 -6.83
C LEU A 34 18.86 -21.28 -8.27
N MET A 35 19.38 -20.21 -8.87
CA MET A 35 19.97 -20.25 -10.20
C MET A 35 21.13 -21.26 -10.30
N GLY A 36 21.92 -21.39 -9.23
CA GLY A 36 23.03 -22.35 -9.20
C GLY A 36 22.57 -23.82 -9.22
N ALA A 37 21.41 -24.12 -8.65
CA ALA A 37 20.87 -25.48 -8.54
C ALA A 37 19.86 -25.82 -9.65
N MET A 38 19.07 -24.85 -10.10
CA MET A 38 17.94 -25.01 -11.01
C MET A 38 18.10 -24.22 -12.32
N GLY A 39 19.23 -23.53 -12.52
CA GLY A 39 19.44 -22.70 -13.70
C GLY A 39 18.43 -21.55 -13.80
N PRO A 40 18.01 -21.15 -15.01
CA PRO A 40 17.01 -20.09 -15.21
C PRO A 40 15.69 -20.32 -14.46
N MET A 41 15.34 -21.58 -14.21
CA MET A 41 14.14 -21.92 -13.43
C MET A 41 14.21 -21.43 -11.98
N GLY A 42 15.41 -21.35 -11.39
CA GLY A 42 15.57 -20.84 -10.03
C GLY A 42 15.08 -19.39 -9.89
N ILE A 43 15.39 -18.56 -10.88
CA ILE A 43 14.93 -17.16 -10.93
C ILE A 43 13.40 -17.10 -11.07
N ALA A 44 12.84 -17.92 -11.95
CA ALA A 44 11.39 -17.98 -12.15
C ALA A 44 10.64 -18.43 -10.88
N VAL A 45 11.19 -19.40 -10.14
CA VAL A 45 10.66 -19.81 -8.84
C VAL A 45 10.71 -18.67 -7.85
N GLY A 46 11.83 -17.94 -7.78
CA GLY A 46 11.94 -16.72 -6.97
C GLY A 46 10.84 -15.72 -7.29
N MET A 47 10.64 -15.36 -8.56
CA MET A 47 9.58 -14.44 -8.97
C MET A 47 8.18 -14.94 -8.58
N ALA A 48 7.92 -16.25 -8.72
CA ALA A 48 6.64 -16.85 -8.35
C ALA A 48 6.37 -16.80 -6.83
N ILE A 49 7.41 -16.89 -5.99
CA ILE A 49 7.30 -16.73 -4.53
C ILE A 49 6.81 -15.32 -4.21
N ASP A 50 7.46 -14.29 -4.77
CA ASP A 50 7.09 -12.90 -4.52
C ASP A 50 5.68 -12.57 -5.06
N GLU A 51 5.33 -13.12 -6.24
CA GLU A 51 3.98 -12.99 -6.79
C GLU A 51 2.92 -13.66 -5.90
N GLY A 52 3.20 -14.84 -5.37
CA GLY A 52 2.32 -15.56 -4.44
C GLY A 52 2.05 -14.74 -3.17
N ILE A 53 3.12 -14.25 -2.53
CA ILE A 53 3.01 -13.41 -1.34
C ILE A 53 2.23 -12.12 -1.65
N GLY A 54 2.52 -11.47 -2.78
CA GLY A 54 1.79 -10.28 -3.21
C GLY A 54 0.30 -10.53 -3.43
N LYS A 55 -0.08 -11.70 -3.97
CA LYS A 55 -1.48 -12.11 -4.13
C LYS A 55 -2.17 -12.33 -2.79
N ASP A 56 -1.50 -12.95 -1.83
CA ASP A 56 -2.07 -13.19 -0.50
C ASP A 56 -2.33 -11.86 0.24
N ILE A 57 -1.36 -10.94 0.24
CA ILE A 57 -1.52 -9.60 0.82
C ILE A 57 -2.65 -8.83 0.10
N LYS A 58 -2.70 -8.90 -1.24
CA LYS A 58 -3.78 -8.29 -2.02
C LYS A 58 -5.14 -8.83 -1.60
N SER A 59 -5.25 -10.14 -1.42
CA SER A 59 -6.48 -10.81 -0.99
C SER A 59 -6.93 -10.26 0.36
N ALA A 60 -6.04 -10.21 1.35
CA ALA A 60 -6.32 -9.69 2.68
C ALA A 60 -6.77 -8.21 2.66
N LEU A 61 -6.05 -7.35 1.93
CA LEU A 61 -6.43 -5.94 1.77
C LEU A 61 -7.79 -5.78 1.08
N SER A 62 -8.04 -6.55 0.02
CA SER A 62 -9.30 -6.46 -0.73
C SER A 62 -10.50 -6.96 0.08
N GLY A 63 -10.33 -8.04 0.85
CA GLY A 63 -11.37 -8.61 1.71
C GLY A 63 -11.75 -7.70 2.88
N SER A 64 -10.84 -6.81 3.30
CA SER A 64 -11.03 -5.87 4.41
C SER A 64 -11.24 -4.41 3.98
N LEU A 65 -11.28 -4.12 2.67
CA LEU A 65 -11.37 -2.75 2.15
C LEU A 65 -12.59 -2.01 2.67
N VAL A 66 -13.78 -2.61 2.59
CA VAL A 66 -15.05 -1.95 2.96
C VAL A 66 -15.04 -1.47 4.41
N GLN A 67 -14.44 -2.26 5.30
CA GLN A 67 -14.34 -1.95 6.72
C GLN A 67 -13.31 -0.84 7.01
N ASN A 68 -12.28 -0.74 6.17
CA ASN A 68 -11.16 0.19 6.37
C ASN A 68 -11.26 1.46 5.51
N GLN A 69 -12.16 1.51 4.53
CA GLN A 69 -12.26 2.61 3.57
C GLN A 69 -12.50 3.96 4.25
N ALA A 70 -13.38 4.00 5.25
CA ALA A 70 -13.67 5.23 6.00
C ALA A 70 -12.40 5.79 6.68
N VAL A 71 -11.61 4.92 7.31
CA VAL A 71 -10.36 5.29 7.99
C VAL A 71 -9.33 5.85 6.99
N VAL A 72 -9.24 5.24 5.80
CA VAL A 72 -8.37 5.74 4.72
C VAL A 72 -8.83 7.11 4.24
N VAL A 73 -10.12 7.28 3.98
CA VAL A 73 -10.69 8.57 3.53
C VAL A 73 -10.47 9.65 4.58
N GLU A 74 -10.71 9.37 5.86
CA GLU A 74 -10.48 10.30 6.97
C GLU A 74 -9.01 10.71 7.08
N SER A 75 -8.07 9.75 6.99
CA SER A 75 -6.64 10.03 7.04
C SER A 75 -6.19 10.91 5.86
N VAL A 76 -6.67 10.64 4.64
CA VAL A 76 -6.35 11.50 3.48
C VAL A 76 -6.99 12.88 3.62
N ALA A 77 -8.25 12.97 4.03
CA ALA A 77 -8.96 14.25 4.19
C ALA A 77 -8.30 15.15 5.24
N ALA A 78 -7.77 14.57 6.33
CA ALA A 78 -7.06 15.31 7.36
C ALA A 78 -5.74 15.92 6.86
N ASN A 79 -5.03 15.25 5.97
CA ASN A 79 -3.73 15.69 5.46
C ASN A 79 -3.82 16.51 4.15
N TYR A 80 -4.92 16.37 3.40
CA TYR A 80 -5.12 16.97 2.09
C TYR A 80 -6.52 17.61 1.97
N PRO A 81 -6.80 18.70 2.72
CA PRO A 81 -8.13 19.31 2.78
C PRO A 81 -8.60 19.88 1.43
N ASP A 82 -7.67 20.23 0.53
CA ASP A 82 -8.00 20.75 -0.81
C ASP A 82 -8.31 19.64 -1.84
N ALA A 83 -8.06 18.37 -1.48
CA ALA A 83 -8.36 17.25 -2.35
C ALA A 83 -9.87 17.01 -2.42
N HIS A 84 -10.37 16.83 -3.63
CA HIS A 84 -11.78 16.51 -3.87
C HIS A 84 -11.99 15.01 -4.05
N ARG A 85 -10.98 14.33 -4.60
CA ARG A 85 -10.92 12.88 -4.74
C ARG A 85 -9.48 12.41 -4.70
N PHE A 86 -9.27 11.15 -4.36
CA PHE A 86 -7.96 10.51 -4.41
C PHE A 86 -8.06 9.08 -4.94
N ALA A 87 -6.94 8.57 -5.44
CA ALA A 87 -6.81 7.18 -5.84
C ALA A 87 -5.56 6.57 -5.21
N LEU A 88 -5.69 5.40 -4.60
CA LEU A 88 -4.55 4.55 -4.29
C LEU A 88 -4.16 3.82 -5.58
N ARG A 89 -3.02 4.18 -6.16
CA ARG A 89 -2.59 3.65 -7.47
C ARG A 89 -1.84 2.33 -7.33
N LYS A 90 -0.89 2.32 -6.39
CA LYS A 90 0.04 1.21 -6.13
C LYS A 90 0.28 1.13 -4.63
N ILE A 91 0.36 -0.08 -4.11
CA ILE A 91 0.89 -0.38 -2.79
C ILE A 91 1.95 -1.45 -2.99
N GLU A 92 3.20 -1.09 -2.74
CA GLU A 92 4.33 -1.99 -2.90
C GLU A 92 4.86 -2.40 -1.54
N PHE A 93 4.75 -3.68 -1.23
CA PHE A 93 5.33 -4.26 -0.03
C PHE A 93 6.76 -4.69 -0.30
N LYS A 94 7.66 -4.38 0.62
CA LYS A 94 9.07 -4.77 0.54
C LYS A 94 9.47 -5.46 1.84
N ALA A 95 10.19 -6.57 1.73
CA ALA A 95 10.82 -7.20 2.89
C ALA A 95 11.71 -6.19 3.62
N ASP A 96 11.70 -6.23 4.94
CA ASP A 96 12.62 -5.45 5.75
C ASP A 96 14.04 -6.04 5.61
N THR A 97 15.02 -5.18 5.38
CA THR A 97 16.42 -5.60 5.24
C THR A 97 17.00 -6.20 6.52
N SER A 98 16.38 -5.91 7.67
CA SER A 98 16.81 -6.44 8.96
C SER A 98 16.17 -7.78 9.31
N ASN A 99 14.98 -8.07 8.77
CA ASN A 99 14.22 -9.28 9.03
C ASN A 99 13.23 -9.55 7.88
N ASP A 100 13.40 -10.65 7.15
CA ASP A 100 12.55 -11.01 6.01
C ASP A 100 11.16 -11.56 6.42
N ASP A 101 10.94 -11.79 7.72
CA ASP A 101 9.61 -12.00 8.31
C ASP A 101 8.82 -10.70 8.49
N LEU A 102 9.46 -9.54 8.30
CA LEU A 102 8.80 -8.24 8.33
C LEU A 102 8.73 -7.64 6.93
N ALA A 103 7.71 -6.83 6.68
CA ALA A 103 7.61 -6.03 5.46
C ALA A 103 6.99 -4.66 5.75
N TYR A 104 7.42 -3.66 4.98
CA TYR A 104 6.82 -2.32 4.98
C TYR A 104 6.17 -2.05 3.62
N ALA A 105 5.24 -1.10 3.59
CA ALA A 105 4.54 -0.66 2.39
C ALA A 105 5.08 0.69 1.90
N ILE A 106 5.16 0.83 0.58
CA ILE A 106 5.23 2.11 -0.12
C ILE A 106 3.89 2.34 -0.82
N THR A 107 3.13 3.33 -0.36
CA THR A 107 1.79 3.63 -0.89
C THR A 107 1.84 4.83 -1.82
N PHE A 108 1.30 4.68 -3.03
CA PHE A 108 1.22 5.73 -4.05
C PHE A 108 -0.20 6.29 -4.11
N LEU A 109 -0.35 7.53 -3.67
CA LEU A 109 -1.61 8.25 -3.57
C LEU A 109 -1.65 9.36 -4.62
N SER A 110 -2.59 9.30 -5.56
CA SER A 110 -2.85 10.41 -6.49
C SER A 110 -3.98 11.28 -5.97
N LEU A 111 -3.75 12.59 -5.87
CA LEU A 111 -4.70 13.59 -5.41
C LEU A 111 -5.25 14.39 -6.59
N TYR A 112 -6.53 14.77 -6.52
CA TYR A 112 -7.18 15.60 -7.54
C TYR A 112 -7.92 16.77 -6.89
N PRO A 113 -7.99 17.94 -7.57
CA PRO A 113 -7.64 18.18 -8.97
C PRO A 113 -6.16 18.45 -9.25
N SER A 114 -5.31 18.54 -8.23
CA SER A 114 -3.88 18.86 -8.38
C SER A 114 -3.10 17.90 -9.30
N ASN A 115 -3.62 16.67 -9.49
CA ASN A 115 -2.97 15.59 -10.25
C ASN A 115 -1.57 15.25 -9.73
N THR A 116 -1.35 15.48 -8.43
CA THR A 116 -0.09 15.22 -7.74
C THR A 116 -0.09 13.80 -7.18
N THR A 117 1.02 13.08 -7.35
CA THR A 117 1.22 11.79 -6.69
C THR A 117 2.12 11.97 -5.48
N LYS A 118 1.69 11.38 -4.36
CA LYS A 118 2.35 11.40 -3.07
C LYS A 118 2.66 9.97 -2.67
N CYS A 119 3.85 9.75 -2.12
CA CYS A 119 4.29 8.43 -1.72
C CYS A 119 4.59 8.40 -0.23
N PHE A 120 4.21 7.32 0.43
CA PHE A 120 4.36 7.17 1.88
C PHE A 120 5.03 5.86 2.21
N LYS A 121 5.97 5.90 3.15
CA LYS A 121 6.61 4.70 3.68
C LYS A 121 6.00 4.35 5.04
N SER A 122 5.47 3.14 5.14
CA SER A 122 4.96 2.63 6.41
C SER A 122 6.08 2.12 7.32
N GLU A 123 5.70 1.84 8.56
CA GLU A 123 6.48 1.00 9.45
C GLU A 123 6.41 -0.47 8.99
N SER A 124 7.35 -1.28 9.46
CA SER A 124 7.39 -2.70 9.16
C SER A 124 6.38 -3.46 10.02
N ALA A 125 5.70 -4.45 9.42
CA ALA A 125 4.76 -5.33 10.09
C ALA A 125 5.07 -6.80 9.75
N PRO A 126 4.64 -7.76 10.59
CA PRO A 126 4.82 -9.19 10.32
C PRO A 126 4.17 -9.59 8.99
N LEU A 127 4.93 -10.27 8.13
CA LEU A 127 4.49 -10.67 6.80
C LEU A 127 3.30 -11.64 6.86
N ASP A 128 3.26 -12.53 7.84
CA ASP A 128 2.15 -13.46 8.03
C ASP A 128 0.85 -12.75 8.40
N GLU A 129 0.92 -11.69 9.21
CA GLU A 129 -0.24 -10.87 9.50
C GLU A 129 -0.68 -10.07 8.28
N LEU A 130 0.25 -9.52 7.50
CA LEU A 130 -0.07 -8.80 6.26
C LEU A 130 -0.80 -9.66 5.21
N LYS A 131 -0.60 -10.98 5.23
CA LYS A 131 -1.28 -11.95 4.36
C LYS A 131 -2.64 -12.41 4.87
N ALA A 132 -2.92 -12.23 6.17
CA ALA A 132 -4.06 -12.89 6.83
C ALA A 132 -5.01 -11.94 7.57
N SER A 133 -4.61 -10.69 7.82
CA SER A 133 -5.38 -9.71 8.59
C SER A 133 -5.51 -8.36 7.89
N ASP A 134 -6.21 -7.44 8.53
CA ASP A 134 -6.40 -6.06 8.08
C ASP A 134 -5.24 -5.13 8.51
N ILE A 135 -4.19 -5.65 9.15
CA ILE A 135 -3.04 -4.84 9.60
C ILE A 135 -2.38 -4.04 8.47
N GLY A 136 -2.49 -4.54 7.23
CA GLY A 136 -2.05 -3.83 6.03
C GLY A 136 -2.66 -2.43 5.92
N TRP A 137 -3.97 -2.29 6.16
CA TRP A 137 -4.63 -0.98 6.12
C TRP A 137 -4.15 -0.07 7.24
N LYS A 138 -3.92 -0.62 8.44
CA LYS A 138 -3.40 0.13 9.60
C LYS A 138 -2.03 0.74 9.32
N ILE A 139 -1.09 -0.02 8.75
CA ILE A 139 0.24 0.53 8.46
C ILE A 139 0.20 1.54 7.30
N ILE A 140 -0.70 1.36 6.33
CA ILE A 140 -0.91 2.31 5.23
C ILE A 140 -1.45 3.64 5.76
N THR A 141 -2.53 3.62 6.56
CA THR A 141 -3.16 4.85 7.06
C THR A 141 -2.24 5.62 7.99
N ASN A 142 -1.52 4.93 8.87
CA ASN A 142 -0.53 5.55 9.77
C ASN A 142 0.67 6.16 9.01
N SER A 143 0.99 5.63 7.82
CA SER A 143 2.11 6.12 7.01
C SER A 143 1.84 7.46 6.32
N MET A 144 0.58 7.92 6.24
CA MET A 144 0.20 9.12 5.47
C MET A 144 0.79 10.44 6.00
N THR A 145 1.53 10.38 7.12
CA THR A 145 2.31 11.48 7.69
C THR A 145 3.81 11.44 7.33
N LYS A 146 4.29 10.31 6.78
CA LYS A 146 5.69 10.04 6.44
C LYS A 146 5.88 10.00 4.93
N GLU A 147 5.75 11.17 4.29
CA GLU A 147 5.97 11.31 2.84
C GLU A 147 7.43 10.96 2.48
N VAL A 148 7.60 10.23 1.39
CA VAL A 148 8.89 9.87 0.79
C VAL A 148 8.87 10.18 -0.70
N ALA A 149 10.04 10.28 -1.31
CA ALA A 149 10.13 10.36 -2.77
C ALA A 149 9.50 9.13 -3.41
N CYS A 150 8.63 9.34 -4.40
CA CYS A 150 8.10 8.26 -5.23
C CYS A 150 9.26 7.67 -6.05
N GLN A 151 9.68 6.46 -5.68
CA GLN A 151 10.64 5.67 -6.45
C GLN A 151 9.85 4.56 -7.13
N ASP A 152 9.89 4.54 -8.47
CA ASP A 152 9.19 3.54 -9.29
C ASP A 152 9.82 2.15 -9.20
#